data_AF-A0A2E5HYX5-F1
#
_entry.id   AF-A0A2E5HYX5-F1
#
_cell.length_a   1.000
_cell.length_b   1.000
_cell.length_c   1.000
_cell.angle_alpha   90.00
_cell.angle_beta   90.00
_cell.angle_gamma   90.00
#
_symmetry.space_group_name_H-M   'P 1'
#
loop_
_entity.id
_entity.type
_entity.pdbx_description
1 polymer ?
#
loop_
_entity_poly.entity_id
_entity_poly.type
_entity_poly.pdbx_seq_one_letter_code
_entity_poly.pdbx_strand_id
1 'polypeptide(L)'
;HGVRQYTPRTISMLTKIFNDCSYARLYPLGGKKCNIAHVALRRFQQRSSIDAERTKVLQDEYADKVREAIMFDSEDLHPRPAFYALVIHSNWSRRMF
;
A
#
# COMPACT_ATOMS: atom_id res chain seq x y z
N HIS A 1 -11.47 1.50 -7.41
CA HIS A 1 -10.39 0.78 -8.13
C HIS A 1 -9.77 -0.24 -7.19
N GLY A 2 -9.48 -1.46 -7.67
CA GLY A 2 -8.84 -2.50 -6.84
C GLY A 2 -7.36 -2.20 -6.56
N VAL A 3 -6.84 -2.70 -5.44
CA VAL A 3 -5.41 -2.61 -5.09
C VAL A 3 -4.65 -3.73 -5.81
N ARG A 4 -3.60 -3.38 -6.54
CA ARG A 4 -2.70 -4.35 -7.19
C ARG A 4 -1.27 -4.11 -6.71
N GLN A 5 -0.58 -5.20 -6.35
CA GLN A 5 0.83 -5.14 -6.00
C GLN A 5 1.67 -5.17 -7.28
N TYR A 6 2.59 -4.23 -7.41
CA TYR A 6 3.47 -4.13 -8.57
C TYR A 6 4.93 -4.15 -8.14
N THR A 7 5.75 -4.85 -8.92
CA THR A 7 7.21 -4.80 -8.76
C THR A 7 7.76 -3.48 -9.31
N PRO A 8 8.96 -3.03 -8.90
CA PRO A 8 9.62 -1.86 -9.49
C PRO A 8 9.74 -1.95 -11.01
N ARG A 9 9.99 -3.16 -11.55
CA ARG A 9 10.04 -3.41 -12.99
C ARG A 9 8.68 -3.16 -13.65
N THR A 10 7.60 -3.64 -13.04
CA THR A 10 6.23 -3.43 -13.55
C THR A 10 5.86 -1.94 -13.50
N ILE A 11 6.22 -1.23 -12.44
CA ILE A 11 6.02 0.22 -12.33
C ILE A 11 6.78 0.97 -13.44
N SER A 12 8.04 0.61 -13.69
CA SER A 12 8.83 1.22 -14.77
C SER A 12 8.20 0.98 -16.15
N MET A 13 7.66 -0.21 -16.39
CA MET A 13 6.96 -0.53 -17.64
C MET A 13 5.66 0.27 -17.80
N LEU A 14 4.84 0.32 -16.75
CA LEU A 14 3.59 1.08 -16.75
C LEU A 14 3.85 2.57 -17.00
N THR A 15 4.79 3.16 -16.28
CA THR A 15 5.13 4.58 -16.43
C THR A 15 5.62 4.92 -17.85
N LYS A 16 6.38 4.03 -18.50
CA LYS A 16 6.77 4.19 -19.91
C LYS A 16 5.59 4.20 -20.87
N ILE A 17 4.63 3.28 -20.69
CA ILE A 17 3.46 3.17 -21.56
C ILE A 17 2.63 4.45 -21.55
N PHE A 18 2.52 5.11 -20.41
CA PHE A 18 1.68 6.29 -20.27
C PHE A 18 2.44 7.62 -20.44
N ASN A 19 3.76 7.61 -20.69
CA ASN A 19 4.60 8.81 -20.57
C ASN A 19 4.28 9.92 -21.59
N ASP A 20 3.73 9.57 -22.75
CA ASP A 20 3.54 10.53 -23.85
C ASP A 20 2.40 11.53 -23.59
N CYS A 21 1.41 11.17 -22.76
CA CYS A 21 0.21 11.97 -22.51
C CYS A 21 -0.21 12.00 -21.03
N SER A 22 0.65 11.54 -20.12
CA SER A 22 0.31 11.44 -18.70
C SER A 22 1.47 11.81 -17.79
N TYR A 23 1.13 12.21 -16.58
CA TYR A 23 2.08 12.42 -15.50
C TYR A 23 1.94 11.32 -14.46
N ALA A 24 3.02 10.59 -14.20
CA ALA A 24 3.06 9.54 -13.20
C ALA A 24 3.88 9.96 -11.97
N ARG A 25 3.33 9.75 -10.78
CA ARG A 25 4.02 10.02 -9.50
C ARG A 25 3.83 8.87 -8.53
N LEU A 26 4.91 8.53 -7.82
CA LEU A 26 4.86 7.61 -6.69
C LEU A 26 4.72 8.42 -5.40
N TYR A 27 3.69 8.10 -4.62
CA TYR A 27 3.50 8.63 -3.28
C TYR A 27 3.97 7.59 -2.27
N PRO A 28 4.94 7.93 -1.39
CA PRO A 28 5.31 7.07 -0.29
C PRO A 28 4.13 6.95 0.67
N LEU A 29 3.80 5.73 1.11
CA LEU A 29 2.70 5.46 2.04
C LEU A 29 3.14 4.58 3.20
N GLY A 30 2.71 4.98 4.39
CA GLY A 30 3.02 4.31 5.65
C GLY A 30 4.50 4.34 6.00
N GLY A 31 4.86 3.62 7.05
CA GLY A 31 6.19 3.60 7.62
C GLY A 31 6.47 2.30 8.37
N LYS A 32 7.26 2.40 9.44
CA LYS A 32 7.75 1.22 10.14
C LYS A 32 6.60 0.41 10.75
N LYS A 33 5.56 1.07 11.27
CA LYS A 33 4.43 0.36 11.92
C LYS A 33 3.59 -0.38 10.90
N CYS A 34 3.29 0.24 9.77
CA CYS A 34 2.61 -0.37 8.63
C CYS A 34 3.36 -1.61 8.13
N ASN A 35 4.70 -1.54 8.04
CA ASN A 35 5.51 -2.69 7.61
C ASN A 35 5.45 -3.84 8.63
N ILE A 36 5.51 -3.53 9.94
CA ILE A 36 5.38 -4.54 11.01
C ILE A 36 4.00 -5.22 10.94
N ALA A 37 2.93 -4.44 10.81
CA ALA A 37 1.57 -4.96 10.69
C ALA A 37 1.44 -5.90 9.47
N HIS A 38 2.05 -5.52 8.34
CA HIS A 38 2.03 -6.34 7.12
C HIS A 38 2.79 -7.66 7.25
N VAL A 39 3.97 -7.65 7.88
CA VAL A 39 4.73 -8.89 8.15
C VAL A 39 3.96 -9.80 9.09
N ALA A 40 3.28 -9.23 10.10
CA ALA A 40 2.41 -9.99 10.99
C ALA A 40 1.28 -10.67 10.20
N LEU A 41 0.58 -9.94 9.32
CA LEU A 41 -0.49 -10.49 8.47
C LEU A 41 -0.04 -11.72 7.69
N ARG A 42 1.12 -11.64 7.02
CA ARG A 42 1.63 -12.74 6.20
C ARG A 42 1.85 -14.00 7.03
N ARG A 43 2.30 -13.85 8.28
CA ARG A 43 2.43 -14.97 9.23
C ARG A 43 1.08 -15.49 9.72
N PHE A 44 0.08 -14.61 9.90
CA PHE A 44 -1.27 -15.00 10.29
C PHE A 44 -2.00 -15.78 9.19
N GLN A 45 -1.94 -15.34 7.93
CA GLN A 45 -2.57 -16.02 6.79
C GLN A 45 -2.03 -17.45 6.59
N GLN A 46 -0.77 -17.70 6.96
CA GLN A 46 -0.20 -19.05 6.93
C GLN A 46 -0.74 -19.96 8.04
N ARG A 47 -1.31 -19.40 9.11
CA ARG A 47 -1.82 -20.13 10.29
C ARG A 47 -3.34 -20.27 10.33
N SER A 48 -4.08 -19.37 9.67
CA SER A 48 -5.55 -19.30 9.73
C SER A 48 -6.28 -20.38 8.92
N SER A 49 -5.56 -21.25 8.20
CA SER A 49 -6.15 -22.35 7.42
C SER A 49 -6.80 -23.47 8.27
N ILE A 50 -6.84 -23.31 9.60
CA ILE A 50 -7.20 -24.38 10.54
C ILE A 50 -8.57 -24.15 11.21
N ASP A 51 -9.11 -22.92 11.27
CA ASP A 51 -10.37 -22.65 11.98
C ASP A 51 -11.05 -21.32 11.54
N ALA A 52 -12.26 -21.39 10.98
CA ALA A 52 -12.94 -20.28 10.31
C ALA A 52 -13.47 -19.20 11.28
N GLU A 53 -13.96 -19.59 12.46
CA GLU A 53 -14.52 -18.65 13.45
C GLU A 53 -13.40 -17.86 14.12
N ARG A 54 -12.31 -18.56 14.47
CA ARG A 54 -11.06 -17.97 14.96
C ARG A 54 -10.42 -17.05 13.93
N THR A 55 -10.55 -17.36 12.64
CA THR A 55 -10.06 -16.51 11.54
C THR A 55 -10.77 -15.17 11.49
N LYS A 56 -12.07 -15.11 11.80
CA LYS A 56 -12.85 -13.86 11.75
C LYS A 56 -12.44 -12.88 12.86
N VAL A 57 -12.33 -13.37 14.10
CA VAL A 57 -11.84 -12.56 15.24
C VAL A 57 -10.43 -12.02 14.98
N LEU A 58 -9.55 -12.86 14.40
CA LEU A 58 -8.19 -12.46 14.03
C LEU A 58 -8.17 -11.43 12.88
N GLN A 59 -9.15 -11.45 11.97
CA GLN A 59 -9.27 -10.45 10.91
C GLN A 59 -9.68 -9.08 11.48
N ASP A 60 -10.59 -9.05 12.45
CA ASP A 60 -11.03 -7.81 13.09
C ASP A 60 -9.90 -7.19 13.93
N GLU A 61 -9.22 -7.98 14.77
CA GLU A 61 -8.03 -7.51 15.51
C GLU A 61 -6.91 -7.01 14.57
N TYR A 62 -6.77 -7.65 13.41
CA TYR A 62 -5.83 -7.21 12.39
C TYR A 62 -6.23 -5.87 11.77
N ALA A 63 -7.51 -5.69 11.43
CA ALA A 63 -8.02 -4.45 10.87
C ALA A 63 -7.77 -3.26 11.82
N ASP A 64 -7.94 -3.46 13.12
CA ASP A 64 -7.66 -2.44 14.13
C ASP A 64 -6.17 -2.11 14.22
N LYS A 65 -5.30 -3.13 14.26
CA LYS A 65 -3.83 -2.93 14.25
C LYS A 65 -3.32 -2.22 13.00
N VAL A 66 -3.94 -2.48 11.85
CA VAL A 66 -3.63 -1.78 10.60
C VAL A 66 -4.06 -0.32 10.70
N ARG A 67 -5.26 -0.05 11.23
CA ARG A 67 -5.75 1.32 11.40
C ARG A 67 -4.85 2.12 12.33
N GLU A 68 -4.46 1.54 13.47
CA GLU A 68 -3.50 2.17 14.39
C GLU A 68 -2.15 2.43 13.73
N ALA A 69 -1.63 1.46 12.96
CA ALA A 69 -0.37 1.61 12.25
C ALA A 69 -0.41 2.73 11.20
N ILE A 70 -1.55 2.87 10.49
CA ILE A 70 -1.77 3.95 9.52
C ILE A 70 -1.81 5.30 10.24
N MET A 71 -2.56 5.41 11.34
CA MET A 71 -2.65 6.67 12.09
C MET A 71 -1.27 7.08 12.60
N PHE A 72 -0.53 6.16 13.22
CA PHE A 72 0.81 6.42 13.72
C PHE A 72 1.77 6.86 12.61
N ASP A 73 1.78 6.13 11.49
CA ASP A 73 2.68 6.45 10.37
C ASP A 73 2.20 7.66 9.54
N SER A 74 1.02 8.23 9.82
CA SER A 74 0.51 9.42 9.13
C SER A 74 0.96 10.73 9.77
N GLU A 75 1.43 10.68 11.02
CA GLU A 75 1.87 11.85 11.79
C GLU A 75 3.28 12.31 11.37
N ASP A 76 4.07 11.45 10.72
CA ASP A 76 5.47 11.71 10.38
C ASP A 76 5.83 11.42 8.90
N LEU A 77 6.81 12.16 8.39
CA LEU A 77 7.44 11.86 7.10
C LEU A 77 8.46 10.73 7.25
N HIS A 78 8.17 9.56 6.69
CA HIS A 78 9.05 8.41 6.80
C HIS A 78 10.07 8.31 5.65
N PRO A 79 11.39 8.24 5.95
CA PRO A 79 12.43 8.09 4.93
C PRO A 79 12.43 6.70 4.27
N ARG A 80 11.73 5.73 4.86
CA ARG A 80 11.61 4.35 4.38
C ARG A 80 10.13 3.94 4.42
N PRO A 81 9.34 4.31 3.41
CA PRO A 81 7.93 3.96 3.37
C PRO A 81 7.73 2.46 3.22
N ALA A 82 6.65 1.94 3.79
CA ALA A 82 6.29 0.53 3.68
C ALA A 82 5.72 0.18 2.30
N PHE A 83 4.97 1.11 1.73
CA PHE A 83 4.27 0.95 0.46
C PHE A 83 4.39 2.21 -0.39
N TYR A 84 4.02 2.10 -1.65
CA TYR A 84 3.92 3.23 -2.56
C TYR A 84 2.59 3.17 -3.32
N ALA A 85 1.96 4.32 -3.52
CA ALA A 85 0.87 4.48 -4.48
C ALA A 85 1.39 5.09 -5.77
N LEU A 86 1.22 4.38 -6.88
CA LEU A 86 1.46 4.92 -8.22
C LEU A 86 0.17 5.62 -8.69
N VAL A 87 0.26 6.93 -8.90
CA VAL A 87 -0.82 7.74 -9.47
C VAL A 87 -0.40 8.19 -10.86
N ILE A 88 -1.23 7.92 -11.85
CA ILE A 88 -1.03 8.32 -13.24
C ILE A 88 -2.18 9.23 -13.63
N HIS A 89 -1.86 10.46 -14.01
CA HIS A 89 -2.82 11.46 -14.46
C HIS A 89 -2.82 11.52 -15.98
N SER A 90 -3.87 10.99 -16.62
CA SER A 90 -4.09 11.14 -18.07
C SER A 90 -4.74 12.49 -18.39
N ASN A 91 -4.47 13.04 -19.59
CA ASN A 91 -5.06 14.28 -20.08
C ASN A 91 -4.62 15.55 -19.31
N TRP A 92 -3.31 15.66 -19.10
CA TRP A 92 -2.69 16.77 -18.35
C TRP A 92 -2.64 18.06 -19.19
N SER A 93 -3.75 18.77 -19.34
CA SER A 93 -3.77 20.09 -19.99
C SER A 93 -3.30 21.23 -19.06
N ARG A 94 -3.20 21.01 -17.75
CA ARG A 94 -2.80 22.03 -16.77
C ARG A 94 -2.15 21.40 -15.53
N ARG A 95 -0.98 21.91 -15.11
CA ARG A 95 -0.36 21.56 -13.82
C ARG A 95 -1.22 22.13 -12.69
N MET A 96 -1.69 21.27 -11.79
CA MET A 96 -2.00 21.71 -10.42
C MET A 96 -0.78 21.36 -9.56
N PHE A 97 -0.33 22.38 -8.81
CA PHE A 97 0.87 22.48 -7.96
C PHE A 97 2.18 22.77 -8.72
#